data_AF-A0A246RZD2-F1
#
_entry.id   AF-A0A246RZD2-F1
#
_cell.length_a   1.000
_cell.length_b   1.000
_cell.length_c   1.000
_cell.angle_alpha   90.00
_cell.angle_beta   90.00
_cell.angle_gamma   90.00
#
_symmetry.space_group_name_H-M   'P 1'
#
loop_
_entity.id
_entity.type
_entity.pdbx_description
1 polymer ?
#
loop_
_entity_poly.entity_id
_entity_poly.type
_entity_poly.pdbx_seq_one_letter_code
_entity_poly.pdbx_strand_id
1 'polypeptide(L)'
;MIDSAHGAPVDRQALRVGFFPGEHFEVEFTEDRPKRRITLDAPPRRPKRPKTARDYTGLINGRMTALFWLKPTGNGQSSYWVVRCDCGKYEIRKKLGKWHKKHGGEDMCEVCEREREMLNGFSPKASRRTQGERLLRWVDEMRQLGLNDAEITAIRCNDNLDTKGKTVEEIRQALE
;
A
#
# COMPACT_ATOMS: atom_id res chain seq x y z
N MET A 1 23.64 19.92 -28.11
CA MET A 1 22.31 20.30 -27.59
C MET A 1 21.33 19.33 -28.20
N ILE A 2 20.81 18.38 -27.42
CA ILE A 2 19.88 17.35 -27.91
C ILE A 2 18.49 17.81 -27.49
N ASP A 3 17.65 18.11 -28.49
CA ASP A 3 16.25 18.50 -28.31
C ASP A 3 15.45 17.31 -27.74
N SER A 4 15.19 17.35 -26.44
CA SER A 4 14.29 16.42 -25.74
C SER A 4 12.84 16.84 -25.91
N ALA A 5 12.32 16.77 -27.14
CA ALA A 5 10.88 16.90 -27.41
C ALA A 5 10.23 15.50 -27.49
N HIS A 6 10.31 14.74 -26.40
CA HIS A 6 9.49 13.54 -26.25
C HIS A 6 8.05 13.98 -26.00
N GLY A 7 7.24 13.95 -27.07
CA GLY A 7 5.82 14.23 -27.03
C GLY A 7 5.15 13.47 -25.88
N ALA A 8 4.41 14.19 -25.04
CA ALA A 8 3.63 13.59 -23.98
C ALA A 8 2.75 12.48 -24.59
N PRO A 9 2.77 11.25 -24.04
CA PRO A 9 1.98 10.16 -24.61
C PRO A 9 0.50 10.54 -24.62
N VAL A 10 -0.12 10.34 -25.79
CA VAL A 10 -1.52 10.69 -26.09
C VAL A 10 -2.49 9.97 -25.13
N ASP A 11 -2.08 8.81 -24.62
CA ASP A 11 -2.85 8.04 -23.64
C ASP A 11 -2.35 8.26 -22.21
N ARG A 12 -3.13 9.01 -21.42
CA ARG A 12 -2.89 9.23 -19.99
C ARG A 12 -3.01 7.95 -19.16
N GLN A 13 -3.67 6.89 -19.66
CA GLN A 13 -3.71 5.58 -19.01
C GLN A 13 -2.40 4.83 -19.22
N ALA A 14 -1.76 4.96 -20.39
CA ALA A 14 -0.47 4.31 -20.67
C ALA A 14 0.63 4.80 -19.71
N LEU A 15 0.61 6.07 -19.28
CA LEU A 15 1.50 6.61 -18.23
C LEU A 15 1.34 5.90 -16.87
N ARG A 16 0.22 5.22 -16.65
CA ARG A 16 -0.06 4.48 -15.42
C ARG A 16 0.27 3.00 -15.57
N VAL A 17 0.73 2.54 -16.74
CA VAL A 17 1.08 1.14 -16.98
C VAL A 17 2.59 0.97 -16.86
N GLY A 18 3.03 0.49 -15.71
CA GLY A 18 4.44 0.22 -15.40
C GLY A 18 5.06 1.27 -14.47
N PHE A 19 5.91 0.81 -13.55
CA PHE A 19 6.80 1.71 -12.81
C PHE A 19 8.05 2.06 -13.63
N PHE A 20 8.33 1.30 -14.69
CA PHE A 20 9.49 1.43 -15.57
C PHE A 20 9.07 1.44 -17.05
N PRO A 21 9.72 2.24 -17.90
CA PRO A 21 9.75 2.01 -19.34
C PRO A 21 10.63 0.78 -19.63
N GLY A 22 10.06 -0.29 -20.19
CA GLY A 22 10.81 -1.36 -20.85
C GLY A 22 11.27 -2.56 -20.00
N GLU A 23 11.12 -2.54 -18.67
CA GLU A 23 11.42 -3.70 -17.82
C GLU A 23 10.12 -4.35 -17.31
N HIS A 24 9.97 -5.65 -17.60
CA HIS A 24 8.88 -6.48 -17.11
C HIS A 24 9.45 -7.52 -16.14
N PHE A 25 8.89 -7.56 -14.93
CA PHE A 25 9.23 -8.58 -13.94
C PHE A 25 8.14 -9.65 -13.95
N GLU A 26 8.54 -10.91 -14.04
CA GLU A 26 7.60 -12.00 -13.78
C GLU A 26 7.42 -12.14 -12.26
N VAL A 27 6.22 -11.78 -11.79
CA VAL A 27 5.90 -11.90 -10.38
C VAL A 27 5.61 -13.35 -10.02
N GLU A 28 6.50 -13.94 -9.22
CA GLU A 28 6.26 -15.23 -8.59
C GLU A 28 5.58 -15.08 -7.22
N PHE A 29 4.64 -15.99 -6.94
CA PHE A 29 3.99 -16.12 -5.63
C PHE A 29 4.46 -17.43 -4.99
N THR A 30 5.20 -17.30 -3.89
CA THR A 30 5.81 -18.42 -3.17
C THR A 30 5.02 -18.75 -1.89
N GLU A 31 5.37 -19.87 -1.22
CA GLU A 31 4.74 -20.26 0.05
C GLU A 31 5.00 -19.24 1.16
N ASP A 32 6.21 -18.66 1.24
CA ASP A 32 6.56 -17.62 2.20
C ASP A 32 5.85 -16.29 1.89
N ARG A 33 5.39 -16.11 0.64
CA ARG A 33 4.70 -14.90 0.21
C ARG A 33 3.51 -15.23 -0.72
N PRO A 34 2.42 -15.79 -0.17
CA PRO A 34 1.30 -16.26 -0.97
C PRO A 34 0.48 -15.10 -1.52
N LYS A 35 -0.28 -15.40 -2.58
CA LYS A 35 -1.29 -14.50 -3.16
C LYS A 35 -2.42 -14.27 -2.16
N ARG A 36 -2.77 -13.00 -1.89
CA ARG A 36 -3.79 -12.60 -0.89
C ARG A 36 -5.13 -12.23 -1.54
N ARG A 37 -5.15 -11.95 -2.85
CA ARG A 37 -6.31 -11.51 -3.61
C ARG A 37 -6.45 -12.32 -4.89
N ILE A 38 -7.69 -12.56 -5.27
CA ILE A 38 -7.98 -13.18 -6.56
C ILE A 38 -7.82 -12.12 -7.65
N THR A 39 -6.71 -12.23 -8.39
CA THR A 39 -6.42 -11.46 -9.60
C THR A 39 -6.72 -12.32 -10.82
N LEU A 40 -7.55 -11.81 -11.73
CA LEU A 40 -8.04 -12.48 -12.93
C LEU A 40 -7.50 -11.81 -14.20
N ASP A 41 -7.29 -12.59 -15.26
CA ASP A 41 -6.86 -12.08 -16.57
C ASP A 41 -8.00 -11.55 -17.43
N ALA A 42 -9.20 -12.07 -17.19
CA ALA A 42 -10.44 -11.67 -17.86
C ALA A 42 -11.49 -11.28 -16.81
N PRO A 43 -12.42 -10.36 -17.13
CA PRO A 43 -13.49 -10.03 -16.22
C PRO A 43 -14.44 -11.23 -16.09
N PRO A 44 -15.00 -11.49 -14.90
CA PRO A 44 -16.06 -12.47 -14.76
C PRO A 44 -17.32 -12.01 -15.50
N ARG A 45 -18.28 -12.91 -15.69
CA ARG A 45 -19.57 -12.56 -16.30
C ARG A 45 -20.26 -11.45 -15.52
N ARG A 46 -20.68 -10.39 -16.23
CA ARG A 46 -21.37 -9.24 -15.64
C ARG A 46 -22.81 -9.60 -15.28
N PRO A 47 -23.20 -9.61 -14.00
CA PRO A 47 -24.58 -9.80 -13.62
C PRO A 47 -25.37 -8.50 -13.75
N LYS A 48 -26.70 -8.61 -13.76
CA LYS A 48 -27.59 -7.44 -13.71
C LYS A 48 -27.55 -6.84 -12.31
N ARG A 49 -27.12 -5.58 -12.22
CA ARG A 49 -27.13 -4.81 -10.96
C ARG A 49 -28.58 -4.58 -10.49
N PRO A 50 -28.93 -4.88 -9.23
CA PRO A 50 -30.24 -4.52 -8.68
C PRO A 50 -30.45 -3.01 -8.69
N LYS A 51 -31.69 -2.55 -8.92
CA LYS A 51 -32.04 -1.10 -8.94
C LYS A 51 -31.74 -0.40 -7.62
N THR A 52 -31.82 -1.12 -6.50
CA THR A 52 -31.55 -0.62 -5.15
C THR A 52 -30.05 -0.46 -4.87
N ALA A 53 -29.18 -1.12 -5.64
CA ALA A 53 -27.74 -1.03 -5.45
C ALA A 53 -27.20 0.24 -6.12
N ARG A 54 -26.51 1.08 -5.35
CA ARG A 54 -25.85 2.29 -5.86
C ARG A 54 -24.88 1.97 -7.00
N ASP A 55 -24.78 2.86 -8.00
CA ASP A 55 -23.79 2.72 -9.07
C ASP A 55 -22.45 3.32 -8.63
N TYR A 56 -21.40 2.55 -8.83
CA TYR A 56 -20.02 2.96 -8.60
C TYR A 56 -19.16 2.79 -9.86
N THR A 57 -19.77 2.49 -11.01
CA THR A 57 -19.07 2.37 -12.30
C THR A 57 -18.29 3.64 -12.61
N GLY A 58 -17.03 3.48 -13.05
CA GLY A 58 -16.13 4.57 -13.39
C GLY A 58 -15.41 5.21 -12.21
N LEU A 59 -15.71 4.83 -10.96
CA LEU A 59 -14.94 5.34 -9.82
C LEU A 59 -13.50 4.79 -9.83
N ILE A 60 -12.55 5.68 -9.56
CA ILE A 60 -11.11 5.41 -9.62
C ILE A 60 -10.52 5.48 -8.21
N ASN A 61 -9.58 4.58 -7.91
CA ASN A 61 -8.64 4.70 -6.80
C ASN A 61 -7.28 4.18 -7.27
N GLY A 62 -6.29 5.06 -7.37
CA GLY A 62 -4.99 4.74 -7.95
C GLY A 62 -5.13 4.20 -9.36
N ARG A 63 -4.58 3.01 -9.58
CA ARG A 63 -4.58 2.32 -10.88
C ARG A 63 -5.84 1.49 -11.11
N MET A 64 -6.77 1.49 -10.16
CA MET A 64 -7.95 0.64 -10.19
C MET A 64 -9.19 1.45 -10.57
N THR A 65 -9.93 0.97 -11.56
CA THR A 65 -11.22 1.55 -12.00
C THR A 65 -12.35 0.55 -11.78
N ALA A 66 -13.44 0.99 -11.15
CA ALA A 66 -14.63 0.18 -10.94
C ALA A 66 -15.43 -0.03 -12.24
N LEU A 67 -15.71 -1.28 -12.59
CA LEU A 67 -16.39 -1.64 -13.84
C LEU A 67 -17.86 -2.00 -13.64
N PHE A 68 -18.14 -2.96 -12.76
CA PHE A 68 -19.51 -3.40 -12.53
C PHE A 68 -19.72 -4.07 -11.17
N TRP A 69 -20.96 -4.00 -10.72
CA TRP A 69 -21.45 -4.71 -9.55
C TRP A 69 -21.47 -6.22 -9.80
N LEU A 70 -20.96 -7.01 -8.85
CA LEU A 70 -20.90 -8.47 -8.94
C LEU A 70 -22.00 -9.16 -8.14
N LYS A 71 -22.05 -8.92 -6.82
CA LYS A 71 -23.03 -9.55 -5.92
C LYS A 71 -23.14 -8.79 -4.59
N PRO A 72 -24.23 -8.93 -3.82
CA PRO A 72 -24.27 -8.36 -2.47
C PRO A 72 -23.27 -9.08 -1.55
N THR A 73 -22.84 -8.43 -0.47
CA THR A 73 -22.13 -9.14 0.60
C THR A 73 -23.07 -10.07 1.35
N GLY A 74 -22.54 -11.09 2.04
CA GLY A 74 -23.38 -12.07 2.75
C GLY A 74 -24.34 -11.45 3.79
N ASN A 75 -23.96 -10.30 4.36
CA ASN A 75 -24.79 -9.53 5.29
C ASN A 75 -25.64 -8.42 4.64
N GLY A 76 -25.65 -8.30 3.30
CA GLY A 76 -26.42 -7.29 2.56
C GLY A 76 -25.97 -5.83 2.70
N GLN A 77 -25.08 -5.50 3.64
CA GLN A 77 -24.67 -4.12 3.95
C GLN A 77 -23.76 -3.49 2.88
N SER A 78 -23.21 -4.28 1.96
CA SER A 78 -22.35 -3.78 0.89
C SER A 78 -22.49 -4.64 -0.36
N SER A 79 -21.69 -4.31 -1.37
CA SER A 79 -21.60 -5.06 -2.61
C SER A 79 -20.15 -5.33 -2.98
N TYR A 80 -19.94 -6.49 -3.61
CA TYR A 80 -18.74 -6.82 -4.32
C TYR A 80 -18.79 -6.20 -5.72
N TRP A 81 -17.68 -5.63 -6.15
CA TRP A 81 -17.52 -4.99 -7.45
C TRP A 81 -16.26 -5.51 -8.12
N VAL A 82 -16.35 -5.68 -9.43
CA VAL A 82 -15.18 -5.92 -10.27
C VAL A 82 -14.53 -4.59 -10.58
N VAL A 83 -13.24 -4.51 -10.35
CA VAL A 83 -12.36 -3.39 -10.68
C VAL A 83 -11.30 -3.88 -11.67
N ARG A 84 -10.86 -3.01 -12.57
CA ARG A 84 -9.77 -3.25 -13.52
C ARG A 84 -8.57 -2.40 -13.13
N CYS A 85 -7.41 -3.02 -13.06
CA CYS A 85 -6.13 -2.34 -12.94
C CYS A 85 -5.70 -1.82 -14.31
N ASP A 86 -4.95 -0.72 -14.35
CA ASP A 86 -4.38 -0.19 -15.58
C ASP A 86 -3.48 -1.22 -16.30
N CYS A 87 -2.86 -2.17 -15.57
CA CYS A 87 -2.13 -3.29 -16.19
C CYS A 87 -3.02 -4.35 -16.89
N GLY A 88 -4.34 -4.14 -16.92
CA GLY A 88 -5.31 -5.02 -17.58
C GLY A 88 -5.90 -6.11 -16.69
N LYS A 89 -5.28 -6.43 -15.53
CA LYS A 89 -5.81 -7.43 -14.60
C LYS A 89 -7.07 -6.96 -13.87
N TYR A 90 -7.90 -7.91 -13.44
CA TYR A 90 -9.17 -7.66 -12.74
C TYR A 90 -9.13 -8.18 -11.31
N GLU A 91 -9.74 -7.46 -10.38
CA GLU A 91 -9.90 -7.89 -8.99
C GLU A 91 -11.29 -7.56 -8.45
N ILE A 92 -11.64 -8.16 -7.32
CA ILE A 92 -12.89 -7.88 -6.62
C ILE A 92 -12.61 -6.96 -5.43
N ARG A 93 -13.38 -5.87 -5.32
CA ARG A 93 -13.36 -4.93 -4.19
C ARG A 93 -14.74 -4.87 -3.53
N LYS A 94 -14.77 -4.46 -2.26
CA LYS A 94 -15.98 -4.25 -1.47
C LYS A 94 -16.01 -2.82 -0.93
N LYS A 95 -17.18 -2.35 -0.48
CA LYS A 95 -17.35 -1.03 0.14
C LYS A 95 -16.84 0.13 -0.75
N LEU A 96 -17.20 0.13 -2.03
CA LEU A 96 -16.70 1.09 -3.04
C LEU A 96 -16.91 2.57 -2.66
N GLY A 97 -17.99 2.88 -1.95
CA GLY A 97 -18.24 4.23 -1.44
C GLY A 97 -17.16 4.76 -0.49
N LYS A 98 -16.50 3.89 0.29
CA LYS A 98 -15.35 4.24 1.14
C LYS A 98 -14.03 4.05 0.40
N TRP A 99 -13.93 3.01 -0.42
CA TRP A 99 -12.73 2.66 -1.16
C TRP A 99 -12.23 3.80 -2.05
N HIS A 100 -13.08 4.42 -2.88
CA HIS A 100 -12.62 5.48 -3.80
C HIS A 100 -12.21 6.77 -3.08
N LYS A 101 -12.66 6.97 -1.82
CA LYS A 101 -12.33 8.13 -1.00
C LYS A 101 -11.10 7.93 -0.13
N LYS A 102 -10.48 6.74 -0.16
CA LYS A 102 -9.34 6.44 0.70
C LYS A 102 -8.18 7.35 0.31
N HIS A 103 -7.74 8.19 1.26
CA HIS A 103 -6.60 9.08 1.07
C HIS A 103 -5.35 8.30 0.64
N GLY A 104 -4.60 8.86 -0.29
CA GLY A 104 -3.43 8.25 -0.90
C GLY A 104 -3.66 7.75 -2.32
N GLY A 105 -4.89 7.39 -2.72
CA GLY A 105 -5.19 7.15 -4.15
C GLY A 105 -4.22 6.19 -4.85
N GLU A 106 -3.78 5.14 -4.17
CA GLU A 106 -2.62 4.31 -4.55
C GLU A 106 -2.98 2.83 -4.73
N ASP A 107 -4.27 2.48 -4.77
CA ASP A 107 -4.69 1.08 -4.95
C ASP A 107 -4.26 0.55 -6.34
N MET A 108 -3.88 -0.71 -6.38
CA MET A 108 -3.48 -1.44 -7.59
C MET A 108 -3.76 -2.94 -7.41
N CYS A 109 -3.69 -3.72 -8.50
CA CYS A 109 -3.83 -5.17 -8.38
C CYS A 109 -2.64 -5.75 -7.59
N GLU A 110 -2.81 -6.95 -7.04
CA GLU A 110 -1.77 -7.59 -6.22
C GLU A 110 -0.47 -7.86 -7.00
N VAL A 111 -0.58 -8.13 -8.31
CA VAL A 111 0.59 -8.26 -9.19
C VAL A 111 1.38 -6.96 -9.21
N CYS A 112 0.73 -5.83 -9.50
CA CYS A 112 1.41 -4.53 -9.50
C CYS A 112 1.88 -4.07 -8.12
N GLU A 113 1.18 -4.46 -7.04
CA GLU A 113 1.69 -4.23 -5.68
C GLU A 113 3.01 -4.98 -5.46
N ARG A 114 3.12 -6.21 -5.96
CA ARG A 114 4.32 -7.02 -5.81
C ARG A 114 5.46 -6.55 -6.70
N GLU A 115 5.19 -6.17 -7.95
CA GLU A 115 6.17 -5.51 -8.81
C GLU A 115 6.76 -4.29 -8.10
N ARG A 116 5.89 -3.43 -7.53
CA ARG A 116 6.34 -2.27 -6.74
C ARG A 116 7.20 -2.66 -5.54
N GLU A 117 6.83 -3.72 -4.81
CA GLU A 117 7.61 -4.23 -3.67
C GLU A 117 8.99 -4.75 -4.09
N MET A 118 9.09 -5.43 -5.24
CA MET A 118 10.38 -5.91 -5.79
C MET A 118 11.28 -4.73 -6.19
N LEU A 119 10.69 -3.69 -6.78
CA LEU A 119 11.39 -2.52 -7.29
C LEU A 119 11.87 -1.58 -6.19
N ASN A 120 11.03 -1.31 -5.19
CA ASN A 120 11.37 -0.37 -4.11
C ASN A 120 12.12 -1.05 -2.95
N GLY A 121 12.43 -2.35 -3.08
CA GLY A 121 12.84 -3.20 -1.98
C GLY A 121 11.69 -3.56 -1.05
N PHE A 122 11.73 -4.79 -0.51
CA PHE A 122 10.74 -5.25 0.44
C PHE A 122 10.88 -4.46 1.75
N SER A 123 10.02 -3.47 1.95
CA SER A 123 9.89 -2.78 3.23
C SER A 123 8.66 -3.34 3.96
N PRO A 124 8.82 -4.29 4.90
CA PRO A 124 7.68 -4.82 5.62
C PRO A 124 6.96 -3.66 6.31
N LYS A 125 5.64 -3.55 6.06
CA LYS A 125 4.77 -2.58 6.72
C LYS A 125 5.11 -2.58 8.21
N ALA A 126 5.29 -1.41 8.81
CA ALA A 126 5.71 -1.27 10.22
C ALA A 126 4.89 -2.13 11.20
N SER A 127 3.62 -2.43 10.86
CA SER A 127 2.72 -3.31 11.61
C SER A 127 3.10 -4.81 11.63
N ARG A 128 4.04 -5.25 10.79
CA ARG A 128 4.57 -6.63 10.74
C ARG A 128 5.97 -6.76 11.33
N ARG A 129 6.55 -5.66 11.85
CA ARG A 129 7.87 -5.72 12.48
C ARG A 129 7.80 -6.49 13.78
N THR A 130 8.71 -7.43 13.97
CA THR A 130 8.86 -8.13 15.25
C THR A 130 9.16 -7.11 16.36
N GLN A 131 8.92 -7.47 17.61
CA GLN A 131 9.25 -6.59 18.74
C GLN A 131 10.75 -6.23 18.75
N GLY A 132 11.62 -7.18 18.36
CA GLY A 132 13.06 -6.97 18.25
C GLY A 132 13.45 -5.95 17.17
N GLU A 133 12.83 -6.00 15.99
CA GLU A 133 13.10 -5.03 14.92
C GLU A 133 12.65 -3.61 15.28
N ARG A 134 11.57 -3.47 16.05
CA ARG A 134 11.14 -2.15 16.56
C ARG A 134 12.12 -1.63 17.60
N LEU A 135 12.62 -2.51 18.45
CA LEU A 135 13.60 -2.18 19.48
C LEU A 135 14.92 -1.73 18.84
N LEU A 136 15.49 -2.50 17.91
CA LEU A 136 16.74 -2.13 17.24
C LEU A 136 16.65 -0.77 16.54
N ARG A 137 15.53 -0.51 15.86
CA ARG A 137 15.33 0.80 15.22
C ARG A 137 15.23 1.94 16.23
N TRP A 138 14.51 1.74 17.33
CA TRP A 138 14.45 2.73 18.40
C TRP A 138 15.84 2.98 19.01
N VAL A 139 16.64 1.92 19.22
CA VAL A 139 18.04 2.06 19.67
C VAL A 139 18.86 2.88 18.68
N ASP A 140 18.73 2.62 17.38
CA ASP A 140 19.43 3.39 16.34
C ASP A 140 18.99 4.85 16.29
N GLU A 141 17.68 5.12 16.44
CA GLU A 141 17.12 6.47 16.55
C GLU A 141 17.71 7.22 17.77
N MET A 142 17.84 6.57 18.93
CA MET A 142 18.46 7.17 20.13
C MET A 142 19.96 7.42 19.94
N ARG A 143 20.68 6.52 19.26
CA ARG A 143 22.09 6.73 18.92
C ARG A 143 22.29 7.89 17.96
N GLN A 144 21.40 8.04 16.97
CA GLN A 144 21.44 9.18 16.04
C GLN A 144 21.17 10.52 16.72
N LEU A 145 20.36 10.53 17.79
CA LEU A 145 20.18 11.71 18.63
C LEU A 145 21.45 12.04 19.42
N GLY A 146 22.31 11.06 19.70
CA GLY A 146 23.58 11.23 20.41
C GLY A 146 23.61 10.62 21.81
N LEU A 147 22.68 9.71 22.11
CA LEU A 147 22.69 8.94 23.35
C LEU A 147 23.61 7.72 23.25
N ASN A 148 24.28 7.40 24.35
CA ASN A 148 25.12 6.20 24.48
C ASN A 148 24.31 4.98 24.95
N ASP A 149 24.91 3.79 24.87
CA ASP A 149 24.23 2.52 25.20
C ASP A 149 23.80 2.43 26.69
N ALA A 150 24.51 3.11 27.60
CA ALA A 150 24.13 3.13 29.02
C ALA A 150 22.88 4.00 29.24
N GLU A 151 22.80 5.17 28.60
CA GLU A 151 21.63 6.04 28.63
C GLU A 151 20.40 5.35 27.98
N ILE A 152 20.60 4.68 26.84
CA ILE A 152 19.55 3.92 26.16
C ILE A 152 19.02 2.78 27.06
N THR A 153 19.91 2.12 27.80
CA THR A 153 19.52 1.07 28.75
C THR A 153 18.74 1.65 29.92
N ALA A 154 19.18 2.78 30.48
CA ALA A 154 18.48 3.47 31.56
C ALA A 154 17.05 3.89 31.17
N ILE A 155 16.86 4.43 29.95
CA ILE A 155 15.54 4.76 29.42
C ILE A 155 14.66 3.51 29.33
N ARG A 156 15.20 2.38 28.86
CA ARG A 156 14.44 1.12 28.77
C ARG A 156 14.03 0.54 30.11
N CYS A 157 14.81 0.79 31.15
CA CYS A 157 14.49 0.36 32.50
C CYS A 157 13.52 1.32 33.21
N ASN A 158 13.15 2.44 32.59
CA ASN A 158 12.24 3.43 33.16
C ASN A 158 10.96 3.54 32.33
N ASP A 159 9.94 2.77 32.72
CA ASP A 159 8.63 2.70 32.03
C ASP A 159 7.86 4.05 31.99
N ASN A 160 8.28 5.05 32.78
CA ASN A 160 7.62 6.35 32.87
C ASN A 160 8.26 7.43 31.98
N LEU A 161 9.37 7.12 31.28
CA LEU A 161 10.12 8.10 30.50
C LEU A 161 9.71 8.05 29.02
N ASP A 162 8.85 8.98 28.60
CA ASP A 162 8.55 9.19 27.18
C ASP A 162 9.68 10.01 26.51
N THR A 163 10.25 9.45 25.45
CA THR A 163 11.33 10.06 24.64
C THR A 163 10.81 10.74 23.38
N LYS A 164 9.50 10.64 23.08
CA LYS A 164 8.94 11.09 21.81
C LYS A 164 8.97 12.61 21.70
N GLY A 165 9.77 13.10 20.75
CA GLY A 165 9.85 14.52 20.40
C GLY A 165 10.72 15.36 21.34
N LYS A 166 11.47 14.74 22.26
CA LYS A 166 12.42 15.41 23.14
C LYS A 166 13.80 15.50 22.50
N THR A 167 14.52 16.56 22.86
CA THR A 167 15.95 16.74 22.58
C THR A 167 16.80 15.84 23.50
N VAL A 168 18.08 15.65 23.17
CA VAL A 168 18.98 14.83 24.00
C VAL A 168 19.14 15.42 25.39
N GLU A 169 19.22 16.74 25.49
CA GLU A 169 19.37 17.48 26.72
C GLU A 169 18.16 17.25 27.65
N GLU A 170 16.94 17.32 27.10
CA GLU A 170 15.71 17.02 27.84
C GLU A 170 15.62 15.56 28.28
N ILE A 171 16.13 14.62 27.48
CA ILE A 171 16.16 13.20 27.85
C ILE A 171 17.17 12.95 28.97
N ARG A 172 18.37 13.56 28.90
CA ARG A 172 19.38 13.46 29.97
C ARG A 172 18.89 14.06 31.27
N GLN A 173 18.24 15.22 31.21
CA GLN A 173 17.64 15.85 32.39
C GLN A 173 16.54 14.98 33.02
N ALA A 174 15.83 14.18 32.21
CA ALA A 174 14.81 13.26 32.71
C ALA A 174 15.40 11.94 33.26
N LEU A 175 16.69 11.68 33.05
CA LEU A 175 17.43 10.53 33.56
C LEU A 175 18.21 10.82 34.85
N GLU A 176 18.46 12.11 35.14
CA GLU A 176 18.97 12.60 36.43
C GLU A 176 17.90 12.51 37.54
#